data_AF-A0A2G2MTG3-F1
#
_entry.id   AF-A0A2G2MTG3-F1
#
_cell.length_a   1.000
_cell.length_b   1.000
_cell.length_c   1.000
_cell.angle_alpha   90.00
_cell.angle_beta   90.00
_cell.angle_gamma   90.00
#
_symmetry.space_group_name_H-M   'P 1'
#
loop_
_entity.id
_entity.type
_entity.pdbx_description
1 polymer ?
#
loop_
_entity_poly.entity_id
_entity_poly.type
_entity_poly.pdbx_seq_one_letter_code
_entity_poly.pdbx_strand_id
1 'polypeptide(L)'
;MKLRLTIAACVALGFSGCTNTINALTSPEVASAPKAKQHQQPTAAQSESYQQTMRKVAGGIQHDPNYQRIALDTPEKKAWFKSLTYRYWNRQISRQQFISEGLAQYPDRSYEFNFIANGFQHHS
;
A
#
# COMPACT_ATOMS: atom_id res chain seq x y z
N MET A 1 10.36 -69.21 7.82
CA MET A 1 10.57 -69.28 9.29
C MET A 1 10.32 -67.91 9.90
N LYS A 2 9.52 -67.87 10.98
CA LYS A 2 9.43 -66.89 12.08
C LYS A 2 8.98 -65.44 11.79
N LEU A 3 7.67 -65.26 11.98
CA LEU A 3 6.99 -64.03 12.41
C LEU A 3 7.38 -63.68 13.86
N ARG A 4 7.60 -62.39 14.17
CA ARG A 4 7.29 -61.78 15.48
C ARG A 4 6.86 -60.32 15.31
N LEU A 5 5.61 -60.05 15.67
CA LEU A 5 5.05 -58.72 15.93
C LEU A 5 5.61 -58.17 17.24
N THR A 6 5.79 -56.84 17.31
CA THR A 6 5.51 -56.11 18.55
C THR A 6 4.92 -54.74 18.21
N ILE A 7 3.66 -54.58 18.61
CA ILE A 7 2.88 -53.35 18.62
C ILE A 7 3.25 -52.60 19.90
N ALA A 8 3.55 -51.30 19.79
CA ALA A 8 3.50 -50.38 20.92
C ALA A 8 2.64 -49.19 20.50
N ALA A 9 1.39 -49.22 20.95
CA ALA A 9 0.46 -48.12 20.89
C ALA A 9 0.82 -47.12 21.99
N CYS A 10 0.88 -45.83 21.65
CA CYS A 10 0.67 -44.76 22.63
C CYS A 10 -0.38 -43.78 22.11
N VAL A 11 -1.30 -43.50 23.01
CA VAL A 11 -2.62 -42.88 22.87
C VAL A 11 -2.54 -41.43 22.39
N ALA A 12 -3.55 -41.07 21.60
CA ALA A 12 -3.84 -39.74 21.10
C ALA A 12 -3.97 -38.68 22.22
N LEU A 13 -3.38 -37.51 21.98
CA LEU A 13 -3.88 -36.26 22.54
C LEU A 13 -4.38 -35.42 21.37
N GLY A 14 -5.70 -35.24 21.34
CA GLY A 14 -6.42 -34.54 20.29
C GLY A 14 -6.11 -33.05 20.31
N PHE A 15 -5.66 -32.54 19.17
CA PHE A 15 -6.00 -31.20 18.76
C PHE A 15 -7.05 -31.33 17.65
N SER A 16 -8.30 -31.00 17.98
CA SER A 16 -9.32 -30.70 16.99
C SER A 16 -8.92 -29.43 16.26
N GLY A 17 -8.03 -29.57 15.28
CA GLY A 17 -7.81 -28.58 14.24
C GLY A 17 -8.69 -28.95 13.06
N CYS A 18 -9.84 -28.29 12.90
CA CYS A 18 -10.57 -28.32 11.64
C CYS A 18 -9.66 -27.73 10.56
N THR A 19 -9.09 -28.56 9.69
CA THR A 19 -8.54 -28.08 8.43
C THR A 19 -8.95 -29.08 7.36
N ASN A 20 -9.69 -28.56 6.41
CA ASN A 20 -10.64 -29.29 5.60
C ASN A 20 -9.98 -30.30 4.66
N THR A 21 -10.69 -31.41 4.50
CA THR A 21 -10.62 -32.38 3.41
C THR A 21 -10.23 -31.74 2.08
N ILE A 22 -9.05 -32.08 1.57
CA ILE A 22 -8.72 -31.93 0.16
C ILE A 22 -9.42 -33.07 -0.56
N ASN A 23 -10.49 -32.75 -1.30
CA ASN A 23 -10.90 -33.60 -2.41
C ASN A 23 -11.55 -32.79 -3.52
N ALA A 24 -11.08 -33.07 -4.74
CA ALA A 24 -11.74 -32.89 -6.03
C ALA A 24 -12.02 -31.47 -6.56
N LEU A 25 -11.21 -31.10 -7.58
CA LEU A 25 -11.67 -30.66 -8.90
C LEU A 25 -12.85 -29.67 -8.94
N THR A 26 -12.53 -28.37 -8.94
CA THR A 26 -13.41 -27.33 -9.51
C THR A 26 -12.55 -26.18 -10.04
N SER A 27 -13.02 -25.60 -11.15
CA SER A 27 -12.45 -24.53 -11.97
C SER A 27 -11.63 -23.45 -11.26
N PRO A 28 -10.71 -22.75 -11.95
CA PRO A 28 -10.12 -21.54 -11.43
C PRO A 28 -11.23 -20.50 -11.28
N GLU A 29 -11.78 -20.39 -10.07
CA GLU A 29 -12.55 -19.23 -9.66
C GLU A 29 -11.57 -18.06 -9.70
N VAL A 30 -11.72 -17.25 -10.76
CA VAL A 30 -11.01 -15.98 -10.91
C VAL A 30 -11.33 -15.19 -9.65
N ALA A 31 -10.36 -15.14 -8.74
CA ALA A 31 -10.40 -14.31 -7.56
C ALA A 31 -10.85 -12.92 -8.03
N SER A 32 -12.07 -12.55 -7.66
CA SER A 32 -12.65 -11.28 -8.09
C SER A 32 -11.71 -10.19 -7.64
N ALA A 33 -11.15 -9.46 -8.62
CA ALA A 33 -10.25 -8.35 -8.38
C ALA A 33 -10.87 -7.45 -7.30
N PRO A 34 -10.09 -7.00 -6.30
CA PRO A 34 -10.63 -6.20 -5.21
C PRO A 34 -11.35 -4.99 -5.83
N LYS A 35 -12.64 -4.81 -5.48
CA LYS A 35 -13.44 -3.65 -5.90
C LYS A 35 -12.59 -2.40 -5.77
N ALA A 36 -12.31 -1.73 -6.89
CA ALA A 36 -11.58 -0.48 -6.90
C ALA A 36 -12.28 0.48 -5.93
N LYS A 37 -11.64 0.77 -4.80
CA LYS A 37 -12.14 1.79 -3.87
C LYS A 37 -12.27 3.08 -4.69
N GLN A 38 -13.48 3.58 -4.86
CA GLN A 38 -13.69 4.83 -5.56
C GLN A 38 -13.02 5.94 -4.74
N HIS A 39 -11.99 6.56 -5.31
CA HIS A 39 -11.31 7.68 -4.68
C HIS A 39 -12.24 8.89 -4.66
N GLN A 40 -12.39 9.50 -3.49
CA GLN A 40 -13.24 10.68 -3.33
C GLN A 40 -12.48 11.90 -3.85
N GLN A 41 -13.17 12.75 -4.61
CA GLN A 41 -12.63 14.05 -4.98
C GLN A 41 -12.69 15.02 -3.78
N PRO A 42 -11.74 15.96 -3.69
CA PRO A 42 -11.74 16.95 -2.61
C PRO A 42 -12.94 17.90 -2.68
N THR A 43 -13.52 18.20 -1.52
CA THR A 43 -14.37 19.38 -1.35
C THR A 43 -13.54 20.66 -1.43
N ALA A 44 -14.18 21.83 -1.53
CA ALA A 44 -13.49 23.12 -1.53
C ALA A 44 -12.65 23.32 -0.25
N ALA A 45 -13.23 23.05 0.92
CA ALA A 45 -12.53 23.14 2.20
C ALA A 45 -11.33 22.16 2.28
N GLN A 46 -11.52 20.91 1.86
CA GLN A 46 -10.43 19.93 1.81
C GLN A 46 -9.32 20.35 0.84
N SER A 47 -9.67 20.96 -0.29
CA SER A 47 -8.70 21.47 -1.26
C SER A 47 -7.81 22.53 -0.65
N GLU A 48 -8.39 23.45 0.14
CA GLU A 48 -7.64 24.50 0.81
C GLU A 48 -6.71 23.93 1.89
N SER A 49 -7.21 23.07 2.78
CA SER A 49 -6.39 22.42 3.81
C SER A 49 -5.26 21.60 3.17
N TYR A 50 -5.56 20.84 2.12
CA TYR A 50 -4.56 20.09 1.36
C TYR A 50 -3.48 21.01 0.77
N GLN A 51 -3.86 22.14 0.16
CA GLN A 51 -2.91 23.10 -0.39
C GLN A 51 -2.03 23.74 0.70
N GLN A 52 -2.60 24.05 1.87
CA GLN A 52 -1.84 24.55 3.01
C GLN A 52 -0.81 23.52 3.50
N THR A 53 -1.21 22.26 3.68
CA THR A 53 -0.29 21.20 4.09
C THR A 53 0.78 20.95 3.02
N MET A 54 0.42 20.91 1.74
CA MET A 54 1.37 20.70 0.64
C MET A 54 2.41 21.83 0.58
N ARG A 55 2.03 23.08 0.87
CA ARG A 55 2.99 24.20 0.98
C ARG A 55 3.98 24.02 2.12
N LYS A 56 3.53 23.50 3.28
CA LYS A 56 4.43 23.19 4.41
C LYS A 56 5.43 22.10 4.04
N VAL A 57 4.97 21.01 3.42
CA VAL A 57 5.85 19.94 2.92
C VAL A 57 6.84 20.48 1.89
N ALA A 58 6.38 21.31 0.96
CA ALA A 58 7.24 21.93 -0.05
C ALA A 58 8.28 22.89 0.55
N GLY A 59 7.98 23.55 1.68
CA GLY A 59 8.94 24.39 2.39
C GLY A 59 10.17 23.62 2.89
N GLY A 60 9.99 22.34 3.26
CA GLY A 60 11.11 21.49 3.67
C GLY A 60 12.08 21.14 2.55
N ILE A 61 11.64 21.20 1.28
CA ILE A 61 12.47 20.85 0.12
C ILE A 61 13.67 21.80 -0.02
N GLN A 62 13.49 23.09 0.30
CA GLN A 62 14.55 24.10 0.14
C GLN A 62 15.76 23.85 1.04
N HIS A 63 15.57 23.13 2.14
CA HIS A 63 16.61 22.86 3.14
C HIS A 63 17.14 21.42 3.06
N ASP A 64 16.66 20.62 2.11
CA ASP A 64 17.03 19.22 1.97
C ASP A 64 17.98 19.04 0.76
N PRO A 65 19.29 18.84 0.97
CA PRO A 65 20.25 18.66 -0.11
C PRO A 65 20.09 17.34 -0.88
N ASN A 66 19.37 16.37 -0.31
CA ASN A 66 19.13 15.08 -0.94
C ASN A 66 17.87 15.09 -1.80
N TYR A 67 17.00 16.10 -1.65
CA TYR A 67 15.76 16.18 -2.39
C TYR A 67 16.02 16.57 -3.86
N GLN A 68 15.68 15.66 -4.76
CA GLN A 68 15.73 15.91 -6.19
C GLN A 68 14.32 16.13 -6.75
N ARG A 69 14.09 17.25 -7.42
CA ARG A 69 12.77 17.60 -7.93
C ARG A 69 12.18 16.52 -8.86
N ILE A 70 10.99 16.01 -8.51
CA ILE A 70 10.20 15.14 -9.40
C ILE A 70 9.79 15.92 -10.66
N ALA A 71 10.10 15.38 -11.84
CA ALA A 71 9.79 16.00 -13.13
C ALA A 71 8.29 15.90 -13.46
N LEU A 72 7.54 16.91 -13.01
CA LEU A 72 6.11 17.12 -13.29
C LEU A 72 5.92 18.18 -14.38
N ASP A 73 6.50 17.93 -15.56
CA ASP A 73 6.56 18.86 -16.69
C ASP A 73 5.23 18.98 -17.46
N THR A 74 4.43 17.91 -17.53
CA THR A 74 3.14 17.91 -18.24
C THR A 74 1.94 18.15 -17.31
N PRO A 75 0.82 18.68 -17.82
CA PRO A 75 -0.42 18.82 -17.05
C PRO A 75 -0.91 17.49 -16.45
N GLU A 76 -0.77 16.40 -17.20
CA GLU A 76 -1.22 15.06 -16.79
C GLU A 76 -0.39 14.55 -15.61
N LYS A 77 0.94 14.72 -15.67
CA LYS A 77 1.83 14.36 -14.56
C LYS A 77 1.53 15.19 -13.30
N LYS A 78 1.29 16.49 -13.45
CA LYS A 78 0.88 17.37 -12.34
C LYS A 78 -0.45 16.93 -11.73
N ALA A 79 -1.44 16.61 -12.57
CA ALA A 79 -2.76 16.17 -12.14
C ALA A 79 -2.69 14.81 -11.43
N TRP A 80 -1.96 13.85 -12.00
CA TRP A 80 -1.69 12.55 -11.40
C TRP A 80 -1.03 12.70 -10.03
N PHE A 81 0.06 13.47 -9.95
CA PHE A 81 0.80 13.64 -8.70
C PHE A 81 -0.08 14.27 -7.63
N LYS A 82 -0.82 15.33 -7.99
CA LYS A 82 -1.79 15.98 -7.09
C LYS A 82 -2.86 15.02 -6.59
N SER A 83 -3.37 14.15 -7.46
CA SER A 83 -4.36 13.12 -7.09
C SER A 83 -3.76 12.11 -6.12
N LEU A 84 -2.55 11.62 -6.41
CA LEU A 84 -1.83 10.65 -5.59
C LEU A 84 -1.54 11.19 -4.18
N THR A 85 -0.96 12.39 -4.09
CA THR A 85 -0.67 13.04 -2.81
C THR A 85 -1.92 13.40 -2.04
N TYR A 86 -3.00 13.82 -2.71
CA TYR A 86 -4.29 14.07 -2.06
C TYR A 86 -4.89 12.78 -1.49
N ARG A 87 -4.93 11.69 -2.26
CA ARG A 87 -5.42 10.38 -1.80
C ARG A 87 -4.66 9.91 -0.57
N TYR A 88 -3.34 10.12 -0.53
CA TYR A 88 -2.53 9.77 0.64
C TYR A 88 -2.81 10.69 1.84
N TRP A 89 -2.81 12.02 1.63
CA TRP A 89 -3.11 13.01 2.67
C TRP A 89 -4.49 12.78 3.31
N ASN A 90 -5.50 12.49 2.49
CA ASN A 90 -6.86 12.21 2.93
C ASN A 90 -7.07 10.74 3.36
N ARG A 91 -5.98 9.97 3.58
CA ARG A 91 -5.98 8.58 4.08
C ARG A 91 -6.80 7.59 3.23
N GLN A 92 -7.02 7.87 1.96
CA GLN A 92 -7.69 6.96 1.01
C GLN A 92 -6.77 5.82 0.57
N ILE A 93 -5.45 6.06 0.60
CA ILE A 93 -4.42 5.05 0.37
C ILE A 93 -3.42 5.02 1.53
N SER A 94 -2.82 3.85 1.72
CA SER A 94 -1.75 3.66 2.70
C SER A 94 -0.43 4.30 2.23
N ARG A 95 0.51 4.47 3.17
CA ARG A 95 1.89 4.89 2.84
C ARG A 95 2.52 3.96 1.82
N GLN A 96 2.38 2.65 1.98
CA GLN A 96 2.93 1.67 1.04
C GLN A 96 2.34 1.83 -0.35
N GLN A 97 1.03 2.06 -0.47
CA GLN A 97 0.38 2.32 -1.76
C GLN A 97 0.86 3.63 -2.39
N PHE A 98 0.98 4.69 -1.60
CA PHE A 98 1.52 5.98 -2.07
C PHE A 98 2.94 5.83 -2.63
N ILE A 99 3.84 5.18 -1.88
CA ILE A 99 5.21 4.93 -2.33
C ILE A 99 5.21 4.01 -3.56
N SER A 100 4.46 2.91 -3.55
CA SER A 100 4.44 1.95 -4.66
C SER A 100 3.90 2.57 -5.94
N GLU A 101 2.81 3.33 -5.90
CA GLU A 101 2.25 4.02 -7.06
C GLU A 101 3.19 5.12 -7.55
N GLY A 102 3.82 5.86 -6.64
CA GLY A 102 4.82 6.87 -6.97
C GLY A 102 6.03 6.29 -7.71
N LEU A 103 6.60 5.20 -7.18
CA LEU A 103 7.75 4.52 -7.76
C LEU A 103 7.44 3.74 -9.03
N ALA A 104 6.18 3.34 -9.25
CA ALA A 104 5.78 2.79 -10.53
C ALA A 104 5.94 3.81 -11.67
N GLN A 105 5.73 5.11 -11.40
CA GLN A 105 5.86 6.17 -12.40
C GLN A 105 7.25 6.83 -12.40
N TYR A 106 7.91 6.88 -11.25
CA TYR A 106 9.26 7.44 -11.10
C TYR A 106 10.14 6.52 -10.22
N PRO A 107 10.73 5.46 -10.81
CA PRO A 107 11.42 4.40 -10.05
C PRO A 107 12.64 4.87 -9.25
N ASP A 108 13.28 5.95 -9.68
CA ASP A 108 14.47 6.55 -9.09
C ASP A 108 14.17 7.56 -7.97
N ARG A 109 12.89 7.75 -7.59
CA ARG A 109 12.43 8.80 -6.66
C ARG A 109 12.02 8.32 -5.27
N SER A 110 12.63 7.23 -4.80
CA SER A 110 12.32 6.65 -3.48
C SER A 110 12.48 7.67 -2.35
N TYR A 111 13.55 8.47 -2.40
CA TYR A 111 13.79 9.49 -1.40
C TYR A 111 12.66 10.53 -1.35
N GLU A 112 12.29 11.10 -2.50
CA GLU A 112 11.28 12.15 -2.60
C GLU A 112 9.91 11.68 -2.14
N PHE A 113 9.49 10.48 -2.57
CA PHE A 113 8.21 9.93 -2.12
C PHE A 113 8.23 9.65 -0.61
N ASN A 114 9.33 9.16 -0.04
CA ASN A 114 9.44 9.01 1.41
C ASN A 114 9.43 10.37 2.14
N PHE A 115 10.13 11.38 1.60
CA PHE A 115 10.14 12.74 2.12
C PHE A 115 8.72 13.31 2.19
N ILE A 116 7.98 13.24 1.08
CA ILE A 116 6.59 13.72 1.01
C ILE A 116 5.71 12.92 1.98
N ALA A 117 5.89 11.60 2.03
CA ALA A 117 5.10 10.73 2.91
C ALA A 117 5.25 11.11 4.38
N ASN A 118 6.49 11.42 4.80
CA ASN A 118 6.82 11.84 6.16
C ASN A 118 6.32 13.27 6.43
N GLY A 119 6.43 14.17 5.46
CA GLY A 119 5.93 15.54 5.57
C GLY A 119 4.43 15.60 5.87
N PHE A 120 3.63 14.71 5.27
CA PHE A 120 2.21 14.63 5.57
C PHE A 120 1.89 14.04 6.95
N GLN A 121 2.75 13.21 7.53
CA GLN A 121 2.55 12.63 8.87
C GLN A 121 2.83 13.63 10.00
N HIS A 122 3.71 14.60 9.77
CA HIS A 122 4.07 15.61 10.79
C HIS A 122 3.21 16.89 10.74
N HIS A 123 2.35 17.05 9.73
CA HIS A 123 1.57 18.27 9.49
C HIS A 123 0.06 18.04 9.35
N SER A 124 -0.45 16.84 9.70
CA SER A 124 -1.87 16.47 9.71
C SER A 124 -2.54 16.71 11.05
#